data_AF-A0A7Y6XHK1-F1
#
_entry.id   AF-A0A7Y6XHK1-F1
#
_cell.length_a   1.000
_cell.length_b   1.000
_cell.length_c   1.000
_cell.angle_alpha   90.00
_cell.angle_beta   90.00
_cell.angle_gamma   90.00
#
_symmetry.space_group_name_H-M   'P 1'
#
loop_
_entity.id
_entity.type
_entity.pdbx_description
1 polymer ?
#
loop_
_entity_poly.entity_id
_entity_poly.type
_entity_poly.pdbx_seq_one_letter_code
_entity_poly.pdbx_strand_id
1 'polypeptide(L)'
;TFQRRMLPLMSEVERLLEEVVEVCPKSVAGTARQILKLKESLWTFVYTEGVEPTNNLAERDLRHAVIWRKTSFGTQSEDGSLFVARILTAVMSLRKQERNVLDYLTASVEAQLHGTPAPSLLPGT
;
A
#
# COMPACT_ATOMS: atom_id res chain seq x y z
N THR A 1 -1.38 -23.27 18.81
CA THR A 1 -1.26 -21.84 18.49
C THR A 1 -2.03 -21.55 17.21
N PHE A 2 -2.30 -20.28 16.92
CA PHE A 2 -2.98 -19.84 15.69
C PHE A 2 -2.30 -20.40 14.44
N GLN A 3 -0.98 -20.26 14.33
CA GLN A 3 -0.16 -20.80 13.24
C GLN A 3 -0.38 -22.29 12.99
N ARG A 4 -0.36 -23.13 14.04
CA ARG A 4 -0.60 -24.58 13.89
C ARG A 4 -1.98 -24.91 13.31
N ARG A 5 -3.00 -24.09 13.59
CA ARG A 5 -4.35 -24.25 13.02
C ARG A 5 -4.44 -23.73 11.59
N MET A 6 -3.64 -22.73 11.24
CA MET A 6 -3.59 -22.16 9.89
C MET A 6 -2.88 -23.07 8.88
N LEU A 7 -1.83 -23.79 9.28
CA LEU A 7 -1.08 -24.68 8.38
C LEU A 7 -1.96 -25.58 7.48
N PRO A 8 -2.89 -26.40 8.01
CA PRO A 8 -3.73 -27.24 7.15
C PRO A 8 -4.65 -26.42 6.23
N LEU A 9 -5.14 -25.26 6.67
CA LEU A 9 -5.98 -24.38 5.85
C LEU A 9 -5.18 -23.74 4.72
N MET A 10 -3.95 -23.31 4.99
CA MET A 10 -3.04 -22.72 4.01
C MET A 10 -2.74 -23.74 2.90
N SER A 11 -2.37 -24.96 3.28
CA SER A 11 -2.13 -26.05 2.33
C SER A 11 -3.38 -26.39 1.51
N GLU A 12 -4.55 -26.43 2.12
CA GLU A 12 -5.78 -26.75 1.40
C GLU A 12 -6.18 -25.64 0.43
N VAL A 13 -6.05 -24.36 0.81
CA VAL A 13 -6.30 -23.22 -0.10
C VAL A 13 -5.33 -23.25 -1.28
N GLU A 14 -4.03 -23.50 -1.04
CA GLU A 14 -3.05 -23.60 -2.12
C GLU A 14 -3.37 -24.77 -3.06
N ARG A 15 -3.69 -25.95 -2.51
CA ARG A 15 -4.09 -27.13 -3.29
C ARG A 15 -5.34 -26.86 -4.15
N LEU A 16 -6.35 -26.21 -3.57
CA LEU A 16 -7.58 -25.85 -4.30
C LEU A 16 -7.31 -24.83 -5.40
N LEU A 17 -6.41 -23.87 -5.17
CA LEU A 17 -5.99 -22.93 -6.21
C LEU A 17 -5.27 -23.65 -7.35
N GLU A 18 -4.38 -24.60 -7.05
CA GLU A 18 -3.72 -25.42 -8.06
C GLU A 18 -4.73 -26.26 -8.86
N GLU A 19 -5.72 -26.85 -8.21
CA GLU A 19 -6.81 -27.58 -8.88
C GLU A 19 -7.63 -26.66 -9.82
N VAL A 20 -7.94 -25.44 -9.37
CA VAL A 20 -8.62 -24.42 -10.20
C VAL A 20 -7.78 -24.05 -11.43
N VAL A 21 -6.46 -24.01 -11.31
CA VAL A 21 -5.57 -23.73 -12.46
C VAL A 21 -5.69 -24.78 -13.55
N GLU A 22 -5.87 -26.05 -13.17
CA GLU A 22 -5.94 -27.17 -14.11
C GLU A 22 -7.34 -27.40 -14.69
N VAL A 23 -8.39 -27.24 -13.87
CA VAL A 23 -9.74 -27.70 -14.23
C VAL A 23 -10.64 -26.56 -14.75
N CYS A 24 -10.41 -25.31 -14.34
CA CYS A 24 -11.32 -24.21 -14.66
C CYS A 24 -11.01 -23.51 -16.01
N PRO A 25 -11.99 -22.78 -16.58
CA PRO A 25 -11.77 -21.96 -17.77
C PRO A 25 -10.62 -20.96 -17.61
N LYS A 26 -10.01 -20.58 -18.74
CA LYS A 26 -8.79 -19.77 -18.80
C LYS A 26 -8.82 -18.50 -17.93
N SER A 27 -9.95 -17.81 -17.82
CA SER A 27 -10.10 -16.59 -17.00
C SER A 27 -9.94 -16.90 -15.50
N VAL A 28 -10.64 -17.92 -15.00
CA VAL A 28 -10.62 -18.34 -13.60
C VAL A 28 -9.26 -18.94 -13.23
N ALA A 29 -8.75 -19.84 -14.08
CA ALA A 29 -7.40 -20.40 -13.93
C ALA A 29 -6.33 -19.30 -13.97
N GLY A 30 -6.56 -18.24 -14.76
CA GLY A 30 -5.71 -17.05 -14.80
C GLY A 30 -5.62 -16.34 -13.45
N THR A 31 -6.77 -16.09 -12.82
CA THR A 31 -6.82 -15.48 -11.48
C THR A 31 -6.13 -16.35 -10.43
N ALA A 32 -6.40 -17.67 -10.41
CA ALA A 32 -5.76 -18.59 -9.46
C ALA A 32 -4.22 -18.60 -9.60
N ARG A 33 -3.70 -18.61 -10.83
CA ARG A 33 -2.25 -18.47 -11.08
C ARG A 33 -1.67 -17.18 -10.52
N GLN A 34 -2.39 -16.06 -10.61
CA GLN A 34 -1.90 -14.78 -10.06
C GLN A 34 -1.90 -14.79 -8.52
N ILE A 35 -2.91 -15.42 -7.90
CA ILE A 35 -2.94 -15.57 -6.44
C ILE A 35 -1.77 -16.47 -5.98
N LEU A 36 -1.54 -17.61 -6.64
CA LEU A 36 -0.45 -18.54 -6.29
C LEU A 36 0.95 -17.89 -6.42
N LYS A 37 1.15 -16.96 -7.35
CA LYS A 37 2.41 -16.18 -7.44
C LYS A 37 2.68 -15.33 -6.20
N LEU A 38 1.64 -14.98 -5.44
CA LEU A 38 1.70 -14.15 -4.24
C LEU A 38 1.43 -14.95 -2.96
N LYS A 39 1.55 -16.28 -3.01
CA LYS A 39 1.18 -17.17 -1.89
C LYS A 39 1.91 -16.85 -0.58
N GLU A 40 3.18 -16.45 -0.64
CA GLU A 40 3.93 -16.05 0.56
C GLU A 40 3.29 -14.82 1.23
N SER A 41 2.86 -13.84 0.43
CA SER A 41 2.21 -12.63 0.93
C SER A 41 0.80 -12.89 1.47
N LEU A 42 0.08 -13.88 0.91
CA LEU A 42 -1.29 -14.25 1.32
C LEU A 42 -1.38 -14.59 2.81
N TRP A 43 -0.30 -15.13 3.38
CA TRP A 43 -0.26 -15.66 4.74
C TRP A 43 0.49 -14.77 5.74
N THR A 44 0.89 -13.56 5.35
CA THR A 44 1.70 -12.66 6.20
C THR A 44 1.08 -12.42 7.59
N PHE A 45 -0.25 -12.25 7.65
CA PHE A 45 -1.00 -12.06 8.91
C PHE A 45 -0.91 -13.24 9.89
N VAL A 46 -0.52 -14.43 9.42
CA VAL A 46 -0.32 -15.62 10.26
C VAL A 46 0.97 -15.52 11.08
N TYR A 47 1.97 -14.81 10.55
CA TYR A 47 3.31 -14.75 11.10
C TYR A 47 3.66 -13.38 11.69
N THR A 48 2.98 -12.32 11.25
CA THR A 48 3.25 -10.95 11.68
C THR A 48 2.04 -10.38 12.42
N GLU A 49 2.20 -10.17 13.72
CA GLU A 49 1.18 -9.52 14.54
C GLU A 49 0.87 -8.10 14.03
N GLY A 50 -0.40 -7.72 14.07
CA GLY A 50 -0.87 -6.41 13.60
C GLY A 50 -1.10 -6.31 12.08
N VAL A 51 -0.72 -7.32 11.29
CA VAL A 51 -1.08 -7.40 9.87
C VAL A 51 -2.49 -8.00 9.74
N GLU A 52 -3.38 -7.31 9.01
CA GLU A 52 -4.72 -7.81 8.74
C GLU A 52 -4.71 -8.90 7.65
N PRO A 53 -5.65 -9.86 7.65
CA PRO A 53 -5.82 -10.87 6.59
C PRO A 53 -6.42 -10.29 5.30
N THR A 54 -6.39 -8.96 5.12
CA THR A 54 -7.02 -8.26 4.00
C THR A 54 -6.07 -7.19 3.46
N ASN A 55 -6.28 -6.81 2.19
CA ASN A 55 -5.50 -5.76 1.54
C ASN A 55 -6.06 -4.34 1.78
N ASN A 56 -7.06 -4.18 2.65
CA ASN A 56 -7.82 -2.94 2.80
C ASN A 56 -6.94 -1.74 3.17
N LEU A 57 -5.93 -1.95 4.01
CA LEU A 57 -4.99 -0.90 4.41
C LEU A 57 -4.21 -0.38 3.20
N ALA A 58 -3.59 -1.28 2.43
CA ALA A 58 -2.82 -0.89 1.25
C ALA A 58 -3.70 -0.25 0.17
N GLU A 59 -4.92 -0.78 -0.05
CA GLU A 59 -5.87 -0.17 -0.99
C GLU A 59 -6.29 1.23 -0.56
N ARG A 60 -6.57 1.44 0.73
CA ARG A 60 -6.92 2.76 1.27
C ARG A 60 -5.77 3.75 1.09
N ASP A 61 -4.55 3.31 1.35
CA ASP A 61 -3.35 4.13 1.19
C ASP A 61 -3.14 4.52 -0.28
N LEU A 62 -3.24 3.56 -1.20
CA LEU A 62 -3.03 3.80 -2.63
C LEU A 62 -4.17 4.56 -3.31
N ARG A 63 -5.37 4.57 -2.71
CA ARG A 63 -6.59 5.14 -3.31
C ARG A 63 -6.41 6.59 -3.75
N HIS A 64 -5.74 7.43 -2.94
CA HIS A 64 -5.54 8.84 -3.28
C HIS A 64 -4.69 9.01 -4.54
N ALA A 65 -3.60 8.25 -4.67
CA ALA A 65 -2.75 8.27 -5.85
C ALA A 65 -3.49 7.78 -7.10
N VAL A 66 -4.28 6.71 -6.97
CA VAL A 66 -5.06 6.13 -8.07
C VAL A 66 -6.14 7.11 -8.56
N ILE A 67 -6.87 7.73 -7.63
CA ILE A 67 -7.89 8.73 -7.96
C ILE A 67 -7.25 9.90 -8.69
N TRP A 68 -6.16 10.48 -8.15
CA TRP A 68 -5.44 11.59 -8.78
C TRP A 68 -5.04 11.23 -10.21
N ARG A 69 -4.35 10.09 -10.42
CA ARG A 69 -3.93 9.66 -11.76
C ARG A 69 -5.12 9.57 -12.72
N LYS A 70 -6.24 9.04 -12.25
CA LYS A 70 -7.45 8.86 -13.07
C LYS A 70 -8.12 10.19 -13.43
N THR A 71 -8.21 11.14 -12.49
CA THR A 71 -8.90 12.42 -12.71
C THR A 71 -8.02 13.46 -13.40
N SER A 72 -6.70 13.37 -13.22
CA SER A 72 -5.74 14.36 -13.74
C SER A 72 -4.90 13.84 -14.90
N PHE A 73 -5.18 12.64 -15.41
CA PHE A 73 -4.45 11.98 -16.50
C PHE A 73 -2.95 11.77 -16.26
N GLY A 74 -2.53 11.75 -15.00
CA GLY A 74 -1.13 11.57 -14.60
C GLY A 74 -0.28 12.83 -14.76
N THR A 75 1.02 12.64 -14.96
CA THR A 75 2.03 13.70 -15.07
C THR A 75 2.67 13.65 -16.46
N GLN A 76 3.02 14.82 -17.01
CA GLN A 76 3.62 14.93 -18.36
C GLN A 76 5.12 15.30 -18.32
N SER A 77 5.70 15.37 -17.13
CA SER A 77 7.12 15.66 -16.92
C SER A 77 7.68 14.88 -15.73
N GLU A 78 9.00 14.75 -15.71
CA GLU A 78 9.73 14.19 -14.58
C GLU A 78 9.51 15.02 -13.31
N ASP A 79 9.62 16.35 -13.41
CA ASP A 79 9.36 17.27 -12.29
C ASP A 79 7.94 17.14 -11.73
N GLY A 80 6.93 17.00 -12.60
CA GLY A 80 5.56 16.77 -12.19
C GLY A 80 5.40 15.43 -11.46
N SER A 81 6.08 14.39 -11.94
CA SER A 81 6.07 13.06 -11.32
C SER A 81 6.72 13.10 -9.93
N LEU A 82 7.83 13.83 -9.80
CA LEU A 82 8.53 14.03 -8.54
C LEU A 82 7.69 14.84 -7.55
N PHE A 83 6.99 15.88 -8.01
CA PHE A 83 6.05 16.64 -7.20
C PHE A 83 4.94 15.75 -6.64
N VAL A 84 4.26 14.98 -7.51
CA VAL A 84 3.18 14.08 -7.09
C VAL A 84 3.68 13.04 -6.09
N ALA A 85 4.85 12.44 -6.33
CA ALA A 85 5.46 11.49 -5.41
C ALA A 85 5.72 12.11 -4.02
N ARG A 86 6.31 13.32 -3.99
CA ARG A 86 6.64 14.03 -2.75
C ARG A 86 5.40 14.47 -1.97
N ILE A 87 4.42 15.08 -2.65
CA ILE A 87 3.22 15.59 -1.97
C ILE A 87 2.35 14.46 -1.42
N LEU A 88 2.19 13.35 -2.16
CA LEU A 88 1.47 12.18 -1.66
C LEU A 88 2.19 11.55 -0.47
N THR A 89 3.52 11.45 -0.52
CA THR A 89 4.32 10.94 0.62
C THR A 89 4.08 11.77 1.87
N ALA A 90 4.16 13.10 1.77
CA ALA A 90 3.92 14.01 2.88
C ALA A 90 2.48 13.89 3.41
N VAL A 91 1.47 14.03 2.55
CA VAL A 91 0.05 14.00 2.93
C VAL A 91 -0.34 12.68 3.56
N MET A 92 0.05 11.55 2.96
CA MET A 92 -0.29 10.23 3.47
C MET A 92 0.37 9.95 4.82
N SER A 93 1.64 10.34 4.98
CA SER A 93 2.36 10.18 6.25
C SER A 93 1.75 11.02 7.35
N LEU A 94 1.49 12.31 7.09
CA LEU A 94 0.90 13.22 8.09
C LEU A 94 -0.48 12.78 8.54
N ARG A 95 -1.33 12.31 7.62
CA ARG A 95 -2.65 11.76 7.97
C ARG A 95 -2.55 10.54 8.89
N LYS A 96 -1.62 9.62 8.62
CA LYS A 96 -1.37 8.45 9.48
C LYS A 96 -0.80 8.83 10.85
N GLN A 97 -0.05 9.92 10.92
CA GLN A 97 0.50 10.49 12.14
C GLN A 97 -0.48 11.41 12.88
N GLU A 98 -1.72 11.57 12.37
CA GLU A 98 -2.73 12.50 12.92
C GLU A 98 -2.24 13.97 13.00
N ARG A 99 -1.35 14.37 12.09
CA ARG A 99 -0.79 15.72 11.98
C ARG A 99 -1.51 16.53 10.92
N ASN A 100 -1.68 17.83 11.16
CA ASN A 100 -2.28 18.74 10.19
C ASN A 100 -1.37 18.90 8.96
N VAL A 101 -1.93 18.58 7.79
CA VAL A 101 -1.24 18.64 6.50
C VAL A 101 -0.90 20.07 6.09
N LEU A 102 -1.84 21.00 6.24
CA LEU A 102 -1.64 22.39 5.84
C LEU A 102 -0.56 23.05 6.70
N ASP A 103 -0.63 22.87 8.01
CA ASP A 103 0.35 23.45 8.94
C ASP A 103 1.77 22.99 8.61
N TYR A 104 1.96 21.69 8.33
CA TYR A 104 3.25 21.15 7.93
C TYR A 104 3.76 21.72 6.61
N LEU A 105 2.90 21.81 5.60
CA LEU A 105 3.28 22.33 4.29
C LEU A 105 3.61 23.83 4.36
N THR A 106 2.83 24.61 5.10
CA THR A 106 3.10 26.03 5.37
C THR A 106 4.46 26.20 6.04
N ALA A 107 4.71 25.48 7.14
CA ALA A 107 5.99 25.53 7.84
C ALA A 107 7.17 25.08 6.96
N SER A 108 6.95 24.12 6.05
CA SER A 108 7.98 23.69 5.10
C SER A 108 8.34 24.77 4.07
N VAL A 109 7.33 25.49 3.57
CA VAL A 109 7.54 26.60 2.63
C VAL A 109 8.20 27.78 3.33
N GLU A 110 7.74 28.14 4.53
CA GLU A 110 8.35 29.19 5.35
C GLU A 110 9.82 28.90 5.64
N ALA A 111 10.15 27.66 6.04
CA ALA A 111 11.53 27.26 6.30
C ALA A 111 12.42 27.42 5.05
N GLN A 112 11.91 27.02 3.88
CA GLN A 112 12.61 27.19 2.61
C GLN A 112 12.84 28.67 2.27
N LEU A 113 11.86 29.55 2.51
CA LEU A 113 11.97 30.98 2.25
C LEU A 113 12.97 31.67 3.18
N HIS A 114 13.04 31.23 4.43
CA HIS A 114 13.94 31.79 5.44
C HIS A 114 15.31 31.10 5.52
N GLY A 115 15.55 30.06 4.72
CA GLY A 115 16.80 29.30 4.73
C GLY A 115 17.02 28.52 6.04
N THR A 116 15.95 28.17 6.74
CA THR A 116 16.00 27.39 7.98
C THR A 116 15.65 25.91 7.72
N PRO A 117 15.96 24.99 8.66
CA PRO A 117 15.63 23.58 8.49
C PRO A 117 14.12 23.35 8.38
N ALA A 118 13.69 22.58 7.38
CA ALA A 118 12.30 22.17 7.23
C ALA A 118 11.86 21.26 8.39
N PRO A 119 10.56 21.29 8.78
CA PRO A 119 10.04 20.39 9.80
C PRO A 119 10.21 18.92 9.40
N SER A 120 10.49 18.05 10.37
CA SER A 120 10.62 16.61 10.11
C SER A 120 9.26 15.99 9.74
N LEU A 121 9.25 15.22 8.66
CA LEU A 121 8.13 14.35 8.31
C LEU A 121 8.07 13.11 9.21
N LEU A 122 9.22 12.65 9.70
CA LEU A 122 9.28 11.53 10.63
C LEU A 122 8.84 12.00 12.02
N PRO A 123 8.02 11.21 12.74
CA PRO A 123 7.65 11.52 14.11
C PRO A 123 8.91 11.58 15.00
N GLY A 124 8.89 12.44 16.01
CA GLY A 124 9.92 12.41 17.05
C GLY A 124 9.88 11.06 17.76
N THR A 125 11.07 10.51 18.06
CA THR A 125 11.22 9.30 18.88
C THR A 125 10.83 9.57 20.32
#